data_AF-A0A6M1TSR8-F1
#
_entry.id   AF-A0A6M1TSR8-F1
#
_cell.length_a   1.000
_cell.length_b   1.000
_cell.length_c   1.000
_cell.angle_alpha   90.00
_cell.angle_beta   90.00
_cell.angle_gamma   90.00
#
_symmetry.space_group_name_H-M   'P 1'
#
loop_
_entity.id
_entity.type
_entity.pdbx_description
1 polymer ?
#
loop_
_entity_poly.entity_id
_entity_poly.type
_entity_poly.pdbx_seq_one_letter_code
_entity_poly.pdbx_strand_id
1 'polypeptide(L)'
;MEAIVARRGDLVAVQHDLLSELAGSGRIVDWTLDGSGDVDTITIDCEVAVANEPDFLSVTDLLAVEDVLLIGATSGVIIRGPDGLSSVIALDNTTGQTAVLELATPIPAADVYAGALVSIGRTGQEALRLVVFAVDPQEDFTASLTLVDEAPEIWA
;
A
#
# COMPACT_ATOMS: atom_id res chain seq x y z
N MET A 1 5.07 18.93 9.46
CA MET A 1 5.52 17.96 10.46
C MET A 1 4.33 17.09 10.78
N GLU A 2 4.44 15.81 10.48
CA GLU A 2 3.36 14.83 10.62
C GLU A 2 3.76 13.88 11.75
N ALA A 3 2.84 13.63 12.68
CA ALA A 3 3.06 12.76 13.81
C ALA A 3 2.07 11.59 13.74
N ILE A 4 2.50 10.41 14.19
CA ILE A 4 1.60 9.28 14.38
C ILE A 4 0.69 9.61 15.55
N VAL A 5 -0.62 9.69 15.29
CA VAL A 5 -1.65 9.83 16.32
C VAL A 5 -2.33 8.48 16.47
N ALA A 6 -2.00 7.76 17.54
CA ALA A 6 -2.60 6.47 17.85
C ALA A 6 -2.82 6.35 19.35
N ARG A 7 -3.86 5.62 19.73
CA ARG A 7 -4.23 5.25 21.09
C ARG A 7 -4.21 3.74 21.21
N ARG A 8 -4.13 3.27 22.46
CA ARG A 8 -4.32 1.86 22.76
C ARG A 8 -5.68 1.38 22.22
N GLY A 9 -5.67 0.28 21.49
CA GLY A 9 -6.83 -0.30 20.82
C GLY A 9 -7.04 0.17 19.39
N ASP A 10 -6.31 1.21 18.93
CA ASP A 10 -6.40 1.65 17.54
C ASP A 10 -5.80 0.59 16.62
N LEU A 11 -6.43 0.44 15.46
CA LEU A 11 -5.94 -0.38 14.38
C LEU A 11 -4.97 0.46 13.53
N VAL A 12 -3.77 -0.07 13.32
CA VAL A 12 -2.71 0.58 12.54
C VAL A 12 -2.19 -0.37 11.45
N ALA A 13 -1.71 0.20 10.37
CA ALA A 13 -1.04 -0.52 9.30
C ALA A 13 0.47 -0.27 9.39
N VAL A 14 1.27 -1.34 9.34
CA VAL A 14 2.74 -1.26 9.37
C VAL A 14 3.29 -1.97 8.15
N GLN A 15 4.08 -1.23 7.38
CA GLN A 15 4.90 -1.77 6.29
C GLN A 15 6.38 -1.65 6.69
N HIS A 16 7.18 -2.65 6.32
CA HIS A 16 8.63 -2.62 6.46
C HIS A 16 9.29 -3.15 5.19
N ASP A 17 10.31 -2.44 4.68
CA ASP A 17 10.98 -2.75 3.41
C ASP A 17 11.61 -4.15 3.35
N LEU A 18 12.00 -4.73 4.49
CA LEU A 18 12.60 -6.07 4.52
C LEU A 18 11.63 -7.23 4.25
N LEU A 19 10.31 -7.00 4.25
CA LEU A 19 9.33 -8.09 4.14
C LEU A 19 9.04 -8.48 2.69
N SER A 20 9.22 -7.57 1.73
CA SER A 20 8.94 -7.81 0.32
C SER A 20 9.77 -6.88 -0.56
N GLU A 21 10.28 -7.39 -1.68
CA GLU A 21 10.93 -6.55 -2.70
C GLU A 21 9.97 -5.55 -3.36
N LEU A 22 8.67 -5.79 -3.26
CA LEU A 22 7.61 -4.92 -3.77
C LEU A 22 7.16 -3.90 -2.71
N ALA A 23 7.75 -3.91 -1.52
CA ALA A 23 7.45 -2.93 -0.49
C ALA A 23 7.96 -1.55 -0.94
N GLY A 24 7.04 -0.59 -1.04
CA GLY A 24 7.34 0.79 -1.42
C GLY A 24 6.44 1.75 -0.67
N SER A 25 6.89 2.98 -0.44
CA SER A 25 6.04 4.02 0.15
C SER A 25 6.43 5.39 -0.39
N GLY A 26 5.46 6.28 -0.45
CA GLY A 26 5.65 7.62 -1.02
C GLY A 26 4.50 8.54 -0.67
N ARG A 27 4.53 9.74 -1.24
CA ARG A 27 3.46 10.74 -1.10
C ARG A 27 2.90 11.14 -2.45
N ILE A 28 1.59 11.30 -2.51
CA ILE A 28 0.90 11.74 -3.72
C ILE A 28 1.32 13.18 -4.06
N VAL A 29 1.83 13.38 -5.27
CA VAL A 29 2.18 14.70 -5.82
C VAL A 29 1.18 15.20 -6.84
N ASP A 30 0.53 14.28 -7.58
CA ASP A 30 -0.45 14.60 -8.61
C ASP A 30 -1.39 13.40 -8.86
N TRP A 31 -2.53 13.62 -9.51
CA TRP A 31 -3.46 12.56 -9.92
C TRP A 31 -4.29 12.97 -11.14
N THR A 32 -4.72 11.99 -11.93
CA THR A 32 -5.63 12.20 -13.07
C THR A 32 -7.02 11.71 -12.77
N LEU A 33 -8.00 12.31 -13.44
CA LEU A 33 -9.39 11.88 -13.39
C LEU A 33 -9.78 11.23 -14.71
N ASP A 34 -10.60 10.19 -14.61
CA ASP A 34 -11.22 9.52 -15.74
C ASP A 34 -12.36 10.37 -16.34
N GLY A 35 -13.06 9.82 -17.33
CA GLY A 35 -14.21 10.48 -17.95
C GLY A 35 -15.43 10.65 -17.03
N SER A 36 -15.46 9.96 -15.89
CA SER A 36 -16.51 9.97 -14.88
C SER A 36 -16.23 10.96 -13.75
N GLY A 37 -14.99 11.43 -13.63
CA GLY A 37 -14.50 12.30 -12.56
C GLY A 37 -13.90 11.55 -11.36
N ASP A 38 -13.64 10.26 -11.50
CA ASP A 38 -12.96 9.40 -10.51
C ASP A 38 -11.46 9.34 -10.82
N VAL A 39 -10.64 9.12 -9.79
CA VAL A 39 -9.19 9.01 -9.92
C VAL A 39 -8.82 7.64 -10.47
N ASP A 40 -8.12 7.62 -11.60
CA ASP A 40 -7.62 6.39 -12.24
C ASP A 40 -6.09 6.26 -12.15
N THR A 41 -5.37 7.37 -12.03
CA THR A 41 -3.90 7.39 -11.98
C THR A 41 -3.41 8.33 -10.89
N ILE A 42 -2.39 7.90 -10.16
CA ILE A 42 -1.76 8.64 -9.07
C ILE A 42 -0.26 8.75 -9.34
N THR A 43 0.32 9.93 -9.18
CA THR A 43 1.77 10.13 -9.22
C THR A 43 2.29 10.36 -7.80
N ILE A 44 3.39 9.69 -7.46
CA ILE A 44 4.05 9.78 -6.15
C ILE A 44 5.45 10.42 -6.27
N ASP A 45 6.02 10.82 -5.14
CA ASP A 45 7.30 11.53 -5.04
C ASP A 45 8.55 10.67 -5.23
N CYS A 46 8.41 9.34 -5.35
CA CYS A 46 9.49 8.39 -5.54
C CYS A 46 9.10 7.26 -6.51
N GLU A 47 10.09 6.56 -7.06
CA GLU A 47 9.84 5.33 -7.82
C GLU A 47 9.73 4.14 -6.88
N VAL A 48 8.76 3.27 -7.14
CA VAL A 48 8.51 2.03 -6.40
C VAL A 48 8.44 0.84 -7.35
N ALA A 49 8.75 -0.34 -6.83
CA ALA A 49 8.61 -1.59 -7.56
C ALA A 49 7.14 -2.02 -7.62
N VAL A 50 6.65 -2.33 -8.81
CA VAL A 50 5.30 -2.83 -9.05
C VAL A 50 5.40 -4.11 -9.86
N ALA A 51 4.60 -5.12 -9.53
CA ALA A 51 4.51 -6.37 -10.27
C ALA A 51 3.06 -6.66 -10.63
N ASN A 52 2.84 -7.09 -11.87
CA ASN A 52 1.55 -7.55 -12.37
C ASN A 52 1.77 -8.65 -13.40
N GLU A 53 2.27 -9.78 -12.92
CA GLU A 53 2.67 -10.92 -13.75
C GLU A 53 1.54 -11.95 -13.87
N PRO A 54 1.41 -12.61 -15.04
CA PRO A 54 0.44 -13.67 -15.23
C PRO A 54 0.69 -14.84 -14.28
N ASP A 55 -0.38 -15.57 -13.93
CA ASP A 55 -0.27 -16.82 -13.16
C ASP A 55 0.56 -17.89 -13.89
N PHE A 56 1.13 -18.81 -13.13
CA PHE A 56 2.01 -19.87 -13.61
C PHE A 56 1.40 -20.71 -14.73
N LEU A 57 0.09 -20.97 -14.67
CA LEU A 57 -0.60 -21.75 -15.71
C LEU A 57 -0.84 -20.96 -17.01
N SER A 58 -0.68 -19.63 -16.98
CA SER A 58 -0.82 -18.73 -18.13
C SER A 58 0.53 -18.41 -18.78
N VAL A 59 1.64 -18.74 -18.13
CA VAL A 59 3.00 -18.58 -18.68
C VAL A 59 3.25 -19.65 -19.73
N THR A 60 3.40 -19.23 -21.00
CA THR A 60 3.61 -20.16 -22.12
C THR A 60 5.06 -20.67 -22.20
N ASP A 61 6.03 -19.83 -21.83
CA ASP A 61 7.46 -20.18 -21.83
C ASP A 61 8.15 -19.63 -20.57
N LEU A 62 8.39 -20.50 -19.61
CA LEU A 62 9.07 -20.17 -18.35
C LEU A 62 10.51 -19.72 -18.53
N LEU A 63 11.18 -20.13 -19.62
CA LEU A 63 12.58 -19.76 -19.86
C LEU A 63 12.71 -18.33 -20.42
N ALA A 64 11.61 -17.75 -20.88
CA ALA A 64 11.55 -16.37 -21.36
C ALA A 64 11.14 -15.37 -20.27
N VAL A 65 10.75 -15.84 -19.08
CA VAL A 65 10.39 -14.98 -17.94
C VAL A 65 11.66 -14.41 -17.32
N GLU A 66 11.71 -13.09 -17.16
CA GLU A 66 12.85 -12.39 -16.56
C GLU A 66 13.03 -12.76 -15.08
N ASP A 67 11.93 -12.73 -14.32
CA ASP A 67 11.91 -13.16 -12.92
C ASP A 67 10.78 -14.17 -12.65
N VAL A 68 11.18 -15.43 -12.46
CA VAL A 68 10.27 -16.54 -12.20
C VAL A 68 9.62 -16.42 -10.80
N LEU A 69 10.22 -15.68 -9.86
CA LEU A 69 9.68 -15.47 -8.51
C LEU A 69 8.51 -14.49 -8.49
N LEU A 70 8.38 -13.65 -9.52
CA LEU A 70 7.29 -12.70 -9.67
C LEU A 70 6.06 -13.27 -10.36
N ILE A 71 6.11 -14.49 -10.92
CA ILE A 71 4.94 -15.12 -11.57
C ILE A 71 3.72 -15.13 -10.62
N GLY A 72 2.59 -14.62 -11.12
CA GLY A 72 1.35 -14.46 -10.34
C GLY A 72 1.42 -13.39 -9.25
N ALA A 73 2.47 -12.58 -9.19
CA ALA A 73 2.53 -11.42 -8.31
C ALA A 73 1.69 -10.29 -8.91
N THR A 74 0.78 -9.78 -8.09
CA THR A 74 0.04 -8.55 -8.35
C THR A 74 0.34 -7.57 -7.23
N SER A 75 0.48 -6.30 -7.57
CA SER A 75 0.70 -5.23 -6.61
C SER A 75 -0.60 -4.52 -6.27
N GLY A 76 -0.66 -3.99 -5.05
CA GLY A 76 -1.71 -3.10 -4.61
C GLY A 76 -1.13 -1.89 -3.89
N VAL A 77 -1.99 -0.89 -3.70
CA VAL A 77 -1.69 0.34 -2.98
C VAL A 77 -2.70 0.56 -1.87
N ILE A 78 -2.20 0.97 -0.71
CA ILE A 78 -2.98 1.54 0.38
C ILE A 78 -2.80 3.05 0.33
N ILE A 79 -3.91 3.77 0.18
CA ILE A 79 -3.94 5.23 0.23
C ILE A 79 -4.51 5.64 1.57
N ARG A 80 -3.83 6.55 2.27
CA ARG A 80 -4.40 7.16 3.46
C ARG A 80 -5.41 8.23 3.05
N GLY A 81 -6.70 7.92 3.24
CA GLY A 81 -7.79 8.86 3.00
C GLY A 81 -7.76 10.06 3.96
N PRO A 82 -8.51 11.13 3.65
CA PRO A 82 -8.53 12.38 4.43
C PRO A 82 -9.06 12.18 5.87
N ASP A 83 -9.95 11.21 6.07
CA ASP A 83 -10.52 10.86 7.38
C ASP A 83 -9.70 9.78 8.13
N GLY A 84 -8.53 9.41 7.61
CA GLY A 84 -7.69 8.35 8.18
C GLY A 84 -8.13 6.93 7.83
N LEU A 85 -9.25 6.76 7.13
CA LEU A 85 -9.64 5.49 6.52
C LEU A 85 -8.74 5.18 5.33
N SER A 86 -8.35 3.92 5.19
CA SER A 86 -7.47 3.46 4.11
C SER A 86 -8.07 2.25 3.42
N SER A 87 -8.13 2.29 2.09
CA SER A 87 -8.55 1.17 1.25
C SER A 87 -7.35 0.56 0.53
N VAL A 88 -7.40 -0.75 0.34
CA VAL A 88 -6.47 -1.46 -0.54
C VAL A 88 -7.05 -1.43 -1.96
N ILE A 89 -6.25 -0.97 -2.92
CA ILE A 89 -6.64 -0.87 -4.33
C ILE A 89 -5.61 -1.64 -5.15
N ALA A 90 -6.07 -2.54 -6.01
CA ALA A 90 -5.18 -3.24 -6.93
C ALA A 90 -4.63 -2.29 -8.00
N LEU A 91 -3.37 -2.49 -8.39
CA LEU A 91 -2.73 -1.74 -9.46
C LEU A 91 -2.86 -2.48 -10.80
N ASP A 92 -3.02 -1.73 -11.89
CA ASP A 92 -3.06 -2.25 -13.27
C ASP A 92 -1.78 -1.94 -14.06
N ASN A 93 -0.78 -1.36 -13.39
CA ASN A 93 0.52 -1.08 -13.98
C ASN A 93 1.17 -2.32 -14.62
N THR A 94 1.99 -2.07 -15.63
CA THR A 94 2.98 -3.07 -16.09
C THR A 94 4.08 -3.23 -15.05
N THR A 95 4.59 -4.45 -14.88
CA THR A 95 5.72 -4.76 -13.99
C THR A 95 6.94 -3.87 -14.26
N GLY A 96 7.53 -3.31 -13.19
CA GLY A 96 8.73 -2.49 -13.25
C GLY A 96 8.82 -1.44 -12.14
N GLN A 97 9.80 -0.54 -12.28
CA GLN A 97 9.93 0.65 -11.43
C GLN A 97 9.08 1.79 -12.00
N THR A 98 8.25 2.41 -11.17
CA THR A 98 7.42 3.55 -11.59
C THR A 98 7.10 4.48 -10.42
N ALA A 99 6.93 5.77 -10.72
CA ALA A 99 6.33 6.75 -9.80
C ALA A 99 4.85 7.02 -10.12
N VAL A 100 4.31 6.39 -11.16
CA VAL A 100 2.94 6.53 -11.64
C VAL A 100 2.20 5.23 -11.40
N LEU A 101 1.18 5.28 -10.56
CA LEU A 101 0.35 4.15 -10.13
C LEU A 101 -0.97 4.20 -10.88
N GLU A 102 -1.25 3.16 -11.66
CA GLU A 102 -2.49 2.99 -12.43
C GLU A 102 -3.44 2.11 -11.59
N LEU A 103 -4.62 2.64 -11.25
CA LEU A 103 -5.57 1.95 -10.39
C LEU A 103 -6.46 1.02 -11.22
N ALA A 104 -6.52 -0.26 -10.86
CA ALA A 104 -7.40 -1.22 -11.55
C ALA A 104 -8.89 -0.89 -11.35
N THR A 105 -9.22 -0.26 -10.22
CA THR A 105 -10.56 0.29 -9.97
C THR A 105 -10.43 1.77 -9.63
N PRO A 106 -10.99 2.68 -10.44
CA PRO A 106 -11.00 4.10 -10.12
C PRO A 106 -11.68 4.38 -8.77
N ILE A 107 -11.20 5.40 -8.06
CA ILE A 107 -11.72 5.80 -6.75
C ILE A 107 -12.26 7.22 -6.75
N PRO A 108 -13.21 7.56 -5.87
CA PRO A 108 -13.70 8.93 -5.77
C PRO A 108 -12.57 9.95 -5.54
N ALA A 109 -12.61 11.08 -6.26
CA ALA A 109 -11.61 12.14 -6.09
C ALA A 109 -11.54 12.73 -4.67
N ALA A 110 -12.59 12.55 -3.86
CA ALA A 110 -12.61 12.95 -2.46
C ALA A 110 -11.66 12.11 -1.58
N ASP A 111 -11.27 10.91 -2.02
CA ASP A 111 -10.43 9.99 -1.25
C ASP A 111 -8.93 10.27 -1.44
N VAL A 112 -8.57 11.19 -2.34
CA VAL A 112 -7.19 11.55 -2.69
C VAL A 112 -6.93 13.01 -2.36
N TYR A 113 -5.75 13.29 -1.82
CA TYR A 113 -5.27 14.66 -1.60
C TYR A 113 -3.75 14.74 -1.74
N ALA A 114 -3.27 15.94 -2.06
CA ALA A 114 -1.84 16.20 -2.20
C ALA A 114 -1.10 15.93 -0.87
N GLY A 115 -0.02 15.16 -0.94
CA GLY A 115 0.80 14.76 0.20
C GLY A 115 0.25 13.56 0.99
N ALA A 116 -0.86 12.96 0.56
CA ALA A 116 -1.38 11.72 1.14
C ALA A 116 -0.30 10.63 1.11
N LEU A 117 -0.16 9.91 2.22
CA LEU A 117 0.78 8.80 2.32
C LEU A 117 0.20 7.60 1.57
N VAL A 118 1.06 6.95 0.79
CA VAL A 118 0.76 5.67 0.14
C VAL A 118 1.76 4.60 0.55
N SER A 119 1.27 3.37 0.61
CA SER A 119 2.05 2.16 0.86
C SER A 119 1.73 1.16 -0.25
N ILE A 120 2.77 0.58 -0.84
CA ILE A 120 2.71 -0.32 -1.98
C ILE A 120 3.29 -1.66 -1.54
N GLY A 121 2.68 -2.74 -2.00
CA GLY A 121 3.18 -4.11 -1.80
C GLY A 121 2.42 -5.09 -2.68
N ARG A 122 2.55 -6.39 -2.39
CA ARG A 122 1.70 -7.40 -3.04
C ARG A 122 0.24 -7.17 -2.65
N THR A 123 -0.69 -7.43 -3.55
CA THR A 123 -2.12 -7.24 -3.31
C THR A 123 -2.56 -8.00 -2.06
N GLY A 124 -3.09 -7.30 -1.06
CA GLY A 124 -3.51 -7.84 0.23
C GLY A 124 -2.39 -8.08 1.24
N GLN A 125 -1.15 -7.71 0.93
CA GLN A 125 0.04 -7.78 1.79
C GLN A 125 0.82 -6.46 1.80
N GLU A 126 0.19 -5.34 1.40
CA GLU A 126 0.81 -4.02 1.33
C GLU A 126 1.23 -3.52 2.72
N ALA A 127 0.45 -3.88 3.74
CA ALA A 127 0.77 -3.60 5.12
C ALA A 127 0.27 -4.70 6.06
N LEU A 128 0.99 -4.92 7.15
CA LEU A 128 0.52 -5.75 8.25
C LEU A 128 -0.41 -4.93 9.14
N ARG A 129 -1.62 -5.44 9.34
CA ARG A 129 -2.64 -4.82 10.19
C ARG A 129 -2.45 -5.27 11.63
N LEU A 130 -2.25 -4.30 12.52
CA LEU A 130 -1.87 -4.53 13.90
C LEU A 130 -2.72 -3.68 14.83
N VAL A 131 -3.00 -4.19 16.02
CA VAL A 131 -3.68 -3.45 17.09
C VAL A 131 -2.65 -2.88 18.04
N VAL A 132 -2.78 -1.60 18.39
CA VAL A 132 -1.93 -0.95 19.40
C VAL A 132 -2.26 -1.50 20.78
N PHE A 133 -1.40 -2.36 21.32
CA PHE A 133 -1.60 -2.99 22.62
C PHE A 133 -1.13 -2.11 23.79
N ALA A 134 0.02 -1.46 23.64
CA ALA A 134 0.57 -0.54 24.63
C ALA A 134 1.31 0.62 23.96
N VAL A 135 1.34 1.77 24.66
CA VAL A 135 2.05 2.99 24.25
C VAL A 135 2.89 3.43 25.43
N ASP A 136 4.21 3.36 25.28
CA ASP A 136 5.19 3.73 26.29
C ASP A 136 5.90 5.02 25.86
N PRO A 137 5.48 6.21 26.34
CA PRO A 137 6.09 7.49 25.98
C PRO A 137 7.49 7.64 26.61
N GLN A 138 8.40 8.28 25.89
CA GLN A 138 9.77 8.58 26.34
C GLN A 138 9.99 10.08 26.52
N GLU A 139 11.12 10.45 27.14
CA GLU A 139 11.44 11.83 27.52
C GLU A 139 11.73 12.76 26.32
N ASP A 140 11.96 12.22 25.13
CA ASP A 140 12.39 12.91 23.91
C ASP A 140 11.28 13.09 22.85
N PHE A 141 10.01 13.06 23.27
CA PHE A 141 8.84 13.05 22.37
C PHE A 141 8.77 11.84 21.44
N THR A 142 9.51 10.78 21.72
CA THR A 142 9.30 9.46 21.10
C THR A 142 8.36 8.61 21.95
N ALA A 143 7.79 7.57 21.34
CA ALA A 143 7.02 6.56 22.04
C ALA A 143 7.37 5.18 21.45
N SER A 144 7.43 4.17 22.30
CA SER A 144 7.49 2.78 21.88
C SER A 144 6.08 2.21 21.83
N LEU A 145 5.73 1.58 20.72
CA LEU A 145 4.44 0.91 20.54
C LEU A 145 4.63 -0.60 20.66
N THR A 146 3.85 -1.23 21.53
CA THR A 146 3.67 -2.69 21.49
C THR A 146 2.46 -2.99 20.62
N LEU A 147 2.67 -3.77 19.57
CA LEU A 147 1.64 -4.12 18.60
C LEU A 147 1.34 -5.62 18.68
N VAL A 148 0.08 -5.99 18.47
CA VAL A 148 -0.35 -7.39 18.37
C VAL A 148 -1.10 -7.59 17.07
N ASP A 149 -1.04 -8.79 16.51
CA ASP A 149 -1.76 -9.12 15.28
C ASP A 149 -3.26 -8.87 15.45
N GLU A 150 -3.86 -8.30 14.40
CA GLU A 150 -5.31 -8.28 14.28
C GLU A 150 -5.78 -9.74 14.13
N ALA A 151 -6.21 -10.36 15.24
CA ALA A 151 -6.67 -11.74 15.24
C ALA A 151 -7.87 -11.91 14.28
N PRO A 152 -7.76 -12.70 13.20
CA PRO A 152 -8.81 -12.77 12.17
C PRO A 152 -10.14 -13.39 12.61
N GLU A 153 -10.21 -14.07 13.78
CA GLU A 153 -11.31 -14.99 14.12
C GLU A 153 -12.20 -14.58 15.32
N ILE A 154 -12.09 -13.37 15.88
CA ILE A 154 -12.94 -12.98 17.04
C ILE A 154 -14.34 -12.48 16.62
N TRP A 155 -14.61 -12.34 15.32
CA TRP A 155 -15.90 -11.85 14.80
C TRP A 155 -16.60 -12.80 13.80
N ALA A 156 -16.29 -14.10 13.83
CA ALA A 156 -17.06 -15.13 13.12
C ALA A 156 -18.27 -15.63 13.93
#